data_AF-A0A3D0UVA8-F1
#
_entry.id   AF-A0A3D0UVA8-F1
#
_cell.length_a   1.000
_cell.length_b   1.000
_cell.length_c   1.000
_cell.angle_alpha   90.00
_cell.angle_beta   90.00
_cell.angle_gamma   90.00
#
_symmetry.space_group_name_H-M   'P 1'
#
loop_
_entity.id
_entity.type
_entity.pdbx_description
1 polymer ?
#
loop_
_entity_poly.entity_id
_entity_poly.type
_entity_poly.pdbx_seq_one_letter_code
_entity_poly.pdbx_strand_id
1 'polypeptide(L)' 'MTKHILKEAQGLGLKEIGVIFKGVGMARDGVFKAINEIGLIDIQYIKEATPIQFGGVKGVRPKKN' A
#
# COMPACT_ATOMS: atom_id res chain seq x y z
N MET A 1 -7.43 -4.85 -10.02
CA MET A 1 -6.53 -3.67 -10.14
C MET A 1 -5.08 -4.02 -9.86
N THR A 2 -4.69 -4.40 -8.63
CA THR A 2 -3.28 -4.66 -8.25
C THR A 2 -2.58 -5.69 -9.15
N LYS A 3 -3.26 -6.78 -9.50
CA LYS A 3 -2.70 -7.82 -10.39
C LYS A 3 -2.42 -7.33 -11.82
N HIS A 4 -3.14 -6.33 -12.33
CA HIS A 4 -2.91 -5.78 -13.67
C HIS A 4 -1.68 -4.89 -13.68
N ILE A 5 -1.55 -4.00 -12.69
CA ILE A 5 -0.38 -3.13 -12.53
C ILE A 5 0.90 -3.96 -12.39
N LEU A 6 0.85 -5.05 -11.63
CA LEU A 6 2.01 -5.93 -11.44
C LEU A 6 2.37 -6.70 -12.73
N LYS A 7 1.40 -7.06 -13.58
CA LYS A 7 1.67 -7.67 -14.89
C LYS A 7 2.29 -6.69 -15.88
N GLU A 8 1.84 -5.43 -15.87
CA GLU A 8 2.44 -4.37 -16.68
C GLU A 8 3.86 -4.06 -16.21
N ALA A 9 4.08 -4.01 -14.89
CA ALA A 9 5.40 -3.82 -14.30
C ALA A 9 6.37 -4.97 -14.67
N GLN A 10 5.88 -6.21 -14.75
CA GLN A 10 6.66 -7.35 -15.27
C GLN A 10 7.05 -7.18 -16.73
N GLY A 11 6.13 -6.68 -17.57
CA GLY A 11 6.41 -6.38 -18.98
C GLY A 11 7.54 -5.35 -19.16
N LEU A 12 7.75 -4.49 -18.15
CA LEU A 12 8.82 -3.49 -18.11
C LEU A 12 10.12 -4.02 -17.47
N GLY A 13 10.16 -5.29 -17.01
CA GLY A 13 11.35 -5.92 -16.46
C GLY A 13 11.67 -5.57 -15.00
N LEU A 14 10.71 -5.04 -14.24
CA LEU A 14 10.89 -4.72 -12.83
C LEU A 14 10.98 -5.99 -11.98
N LYS A 15 12.14 -6.21 -11.33
CA LYS A 15 12.40 -7.35 -10.44
C LYS A 15 12.18 -7.08 -8.95
N GLU A 16 12.35 -5.82 -8.53
CA GLU A 16 12.27 -5.42 -7.13
C GLU A 16 11.23 -4.32 -6.94
N ILE A 17 10.43 -4.41 -5.88
CA ILE A 17 9.43 -3.40 -5.50
C ILE A 17 9.67 -2.97 -4.05
N GLY A 18 9.65 -1.65 -3.83
CA GLY A 18 9.48 -1.04 -2.53
C GLY A 18 8.02 -0.70 -2.26
N VAL A 19 7.48 -1.07 -1.11
CA VAL A 19 6.08 -0.84 -0.76
C VAL A 19 5.98 0.27 0.29
N ILE A 20 5.27 1.36 -0.06
CA ILE A 20 5.00 2.48 0.84
C ILE A 20 3.51 2.54 1.16
N PHE A 21 3.17 2.48 2.44
CA PHE A 21 1.80 2.58 2.93
C PHE A 21 1.45 3.97 3.38
N LYS A 22 0.23 4.40 3.10
CA LYS A 22 -0.31 5.67 3.57
C LYS A 22 -1.74 5.44 4.07
N GLY A 23 -1.90 5.47 5.38
CA GLY A 23 -3.20 5.29 6.04
C GLY A 23 -3.52 3.85 6.42
N VAL A 24 -4.57 3.70 7.20
CA VAL A 24 -5.11 2.43 7.70
C VAL A 24 -6.38 2.05 6.94
N GLY A 25 -6.49 0.79 6.52
CA GLY A 25 -7.65 0.27 5.82
C GLY A 25 -7.52 -1.21 5.46
N MET A 26 -8.66 -1.88 5.20
CA MET A 26 -8.72 -3.33 4.95
C MET A 26 -7.99 -3.78 3.66
N ALA A 27 -7.81 -2.86 2.71
CA ALA A 27 -7.14 -3.17 1.44
C ALA A 27 -5.63 -3.46 1.61
N ARG A 28 -5.04 -3.13 2.76
CA ARG A 28 -3.60 -3.27 3.01
C ARG A 28 -3.16 -4.72 2.90
N ASP A 29 -3.87 -5.62 3.58
CA ASP A 29 -3.54 -7.05 3.61
C ASP A 29 -3.87 -7.74 2.27
N GLY A 30 -4.94 -7.30 1.60
CA GLY A 30 -5.33 -7.82 0.29
C GLY A 30 -4.29 -7.52 -0.80
N VAL A 31 -3.63 -6.36 -0.73
CA VAL A 31 -2.57 -5.97 -1.69
C VAL A 31 -1.32 -6.83 -1.49
N PHE A 32 -0.91 -7.07 -0.24
CA PHE A 32 0.23 -7.96 0.04
C PHE A 32 0.01 -9.37 -0.45
N LYS A 33 -1.19 -9.92 -0.20
CA LYS A 33 -1.54 -11.25 -0.70
C LYS A 33 -1.47 -11.31 -2.23
N ALA A 34 -1.96 -10.27 -2.91
CA ALA A 34 -1.91 -10.20 -4.38
C ALA A 34 -0.48 -10.09 -4.94
N ILE A 35 0.44 -9.41 -4.23
CA ILE A 35 1.86 -9.33 -4.62
C ILE A 35 2.52 -10.71 -4.46
N ASN A 36 2.31 -11.37 -3.32
CA ASN A 36 2.90 -12.68 -3.04
C ASN A 36 2.35 -13.78 -3.96
N GLU A 37 1.06 -13.75 -4.31
CA GLU A 37 0.45 -14.71 -5.25
C GLU A 37 1.06 -14.68 -6.65
N ILE A 38 1.67 -13.56 -7.05
CA ILE A 38 2.31 -13.41 -8.37
C ILE A 38 3.74 -13.96 -8.37
N GLY A 39 4.40 -14.01 -7.21
CA GLY A 39 5.60 -14.83 -6.97
C GLY A 39 6.88 -14.48 -7.74
N LEU A 40 6.92 -13.36 -8.48
CA LEU A 40 8.00 -13.00 -9.41
C LEU A 40 8.71 -11.69 -9.08
N ILE A 41 8.23 -10.95 -8.09
CA ILE A 41 8.75 -9.63 -7.74
C ILE A 41 9.12 -9.61 -6.26
N ASP A 42 10.38 -9.33 -5.98
CA ASP A 42 10.92 -9.32 -4.62
C ASP A 42 10.60 -8.00 -3.92
N ILE A 43 10.15 -8.09 -2.66
CA ILE A 43 9.84 -6.93 -1.83
C ILE A 43 11.12 -6.50 -1.11
N GLN A 44 11.68 -5.36 -1.51
CA GLN A 44 12.93 -4.86 -0.93
C GLN A 44 12.72 -4.15 0.41
N TYR A 45 11.64 -3.38 0.54
CA TYR A 45 11.31 -2.73 1.80
C TYR A 45 9.80 -2.50 1.94
N ILE A 46 9.36 -2.49 3.19
CA ILE A 46 8.01 -2.13 3.60
C ILE A 46 8.13 -0.92 4.52
N LYS A 47 7.62 0.23 4.09
CA LYS A 47 7.61 1.46 4.89
C LYS A 47 6.20 1.97 5.06
N GLU A 48 5.86 2.37 6.29
CA GLU A 48 4.66 3.13 6.55
C GLU A 48 4.98 4.64 6.59
N ALA A 49 4.29 5.39 5.74
CA ALA A 49 4.34 6.85 5.65
C ALA A 49 2.94 7.43 5.90
N THR A 50 2.24 6.89 6.91
CA THR A 50 0.97 7.44 7.38
C THR A 50 1.23 8.78 8.08
N PRO A 51 0.55 9.87 7.68
CA PRO A 51 0.81 11.19 8.26
C PRO A 51 0.33 11.23 9.72
N ILE A 52 1.25 11.57 10.63
CA ILE A 52 0.97 11.82 12.04
C ILE A 52 0.88 13.34 12.23
N GLN A 53 -0.18 13.81 12.89
CA GLN A 53 -0.40 15.24 13.11
C GLN A 53 0.14 15.65 14.50
N PHE A 54 1.11 16.56 14.54
CA PHE A 54 1.62 17.17 15.77
C PHE A 54 0.90 18.50 16.05
N GLY A 55 -0.38 18.43 16.45
CA GLY A 55 -1.21 19.63 16.67
C GLY A 55 -1.78 20.24 15.39
N GLY A 56 -2.20 19.39 14.44
CA GLY A 56 -2.72 19.80 13.13
C GLY A 56 -4.13 20.42 13.16
N VAL A 57 -4.84 20.30 12.04
CA VAL A 57 -6.18 20.89 11.88
C VAL A 57 -7.23 20.19 12.74
N LYS A 58 -8.28 20.92 13.14
CA LYS A 58 -9.41 20.38 13.89
C LYS A 58 -10.06 19.23 13.10
N GLY A 59 -10.12 18.04 13.72
CA GLY A 59 -10.76 16.86 13.15
C GLY A 59 -12.27 17.02 12.98
N VAL A 60 -12.86 16.14 12.16
CA VAL A 60 -14.32 16.10 11.95
C VAL A 60 -15.01 15.75 13.27
N ARG A 61 -16.09 16.47 13.59
CA ARG A 61 -16.89 16.20 14.79
C ARG A 61 -17.37 14.74 14.75
N PRO A 62 -17.17 13.95 15.83
CA PRO A 62 -17.68 12.59 15.89
C PRO A 62 -19.18 12.56 15.63
N LYS A 63 -19.63 11.62 14.82
CA LYS A 63 -21.05 11.43 14.58
C LYS A 63 -21.71 11.03 15.90
N LYS A 64 -22.72 11.77 16.33
CA LYS A 64 -23.55 11.35 17.45
C LYS A 64 -24.54 10.32 16.89
N ASN A 65 -24.63 9.15 17.53
CA ASN A 65 -25.60 8.12 17.16
C ASN A 65 -27.02 8.69 17.13
#